data_AF-A0A7D6A712-F1
#
_entry.id   AF-A0A7D6A712-F1
#
_cell.length_a   1.000
_cell.length_b   1.000
_cell.length_c   1.000
_cell.angle_alpha   90.00
_cell.angle_beta   90.00
_cell.angle_gamma   90.00
#
_symmetry.space_group_name_H-M   'P 1'
#
loop_
_entity.id
_entity.type
_entity.pdbx_description
1 polymer ?
#
loop_
_entity_poly.entity_id
_entity_poly.type
_entity_poly.pdbx_seq_one_letter_code
_entity_poly.pdbx_strand_id
1 'polypeptide(L)'
;MNTLPSQPSAERGAFSGFEACRNSQQGPVVILASGASAKHFPLGEFAHLPIIAMNGSVAMTAEHGIKPFFYVCTDKSFCQQQPALFATAVRDSERLALWPEQYARTDVPAHTQCYALHKADMPSLLDGLRGHGDSCVCNRALWSKRSRSIAFSKDMGHGFFDARTVAYVALQLAYHLGFEEVLLVGVDLDQSVGRFYEDGQGPSSPCGLDQHWDSRILPSLKLMAREVVSEHFHVYNLSATSRIPAELIPKVTLSQARHIAGCAMN
;
A
#
# COMPACT_ATOMS: atom_id res chain seq x y z
N MET A 1 16.50 -24.64 5.86
CA MET A 1 16.67 -24.26 7.28
C MET A 1 16.73 -22.74 7.31
N ASN A 2 15.57 -22.10 7.42
CA ASN A 2 15.50 -20.65 7.41
C ASN A 2 15.92 -20.15 8.79
N THR A 3 17.09 -19.53 8.82
CA THR A 3 17.61 -18.85 9.98
C THR A 3 16.63 -17.76 10.42
N LEU A 4 16.38 -17.77 11.74
CA LEU A 4 15.58 -16.87 12.57
C LEU A 4 15.39 -15.43 12.01
N PRO A 5 14.24 -14.79 12.28
CA PRO A 5 14.04 -13.39 11.92
C PRO A 5 15.14 -12.51 12.52
N SER A 6 15.66 -11.62 11.69
CA SER A 6 16.54 -10.54 12.10
C SER A 6 15.87 -9.74 13.22
N GLN A 7 16.46 -9.88 14.41
CA GLN A 7 16.22 -9.16 15.68
C GLN A 7 15.33 -9.86 16.72
N PRO A 8 15.93 -10.75 17.55
CA PRO A 8 15.36 -11.21 18.82
C PRO A 8 15.27 -10.12 19.92
N SER A 9 15.75 -8.89 19.66
CA SER A 9 16.09 -7.92 20.71
C SER A 9 15.57 -6.49 20.50
N ALA A 10 14.72 -6.22 19.51
CA ALA A 10 14.05 -4.92 19.45
C ALA A 10 12.96 -4.88 20.54
N GLU A 11 13.03 -3.92 21.47
CA GLU A 11 11.95 -3.70 22.43
C GLU A 11 10.63 -3.42 21.68
N ARG A 12 9.61 -4.20 21.98
CA ARG A 12 8.27 -4.04 21.40
C ARG A 12 7.72 -2.66 21.81
N GLY A 13 7.44 -1.82 20.82
CA GLY A 13 7.07 -0.41 21.00
C GLY A 13 8.14 0.61 20.57
N ALA A 14 9.38 0.17 20.28
CA ALA A 14 10.40 1.02 19.67
C ALA A 14 10.20 1.13 18.14
N PHE A 15 10.43 2.32 17.58
CA PHE A 15 10.41 2.53 16.12
C PHE A 15 11.35 1.53 15.44
N SER A 16 10.81 0.77 14.49
CA SER A 16 11.59 -0.11 13.62
C SER A 16 11.90 0.62 12.31
N GLY A 17 13.14 0.53 11.84
CA GLY A 17 13.48 0.88 10.47
C GLY A 17 12.81 -0.08 9.49
N PHE A 18 12.46 0.40 8.28
CA PHE A 18 11.90 -0.47 7.24
C PHE A 18 12.86 -1.59 6.84
N GLU A 19 14.17 -1.38 7.00
CA GLU A 19 15.22 -2.37 6.78
C GLU A 19 14.98 -3.65 7.58
N ALA A 20 14.34 -3.57 8.76
CA ALA A 20 14.06 -4.71 9.61
C ALA A 20 13.02 -5.70 9.02
N CYS A 21 12.20 -5.26 8.07
CA CYS A 21 11.19 -6.11 7.42
C CYS A 21 11.43 -6.31 5.91
N ARG A 22 12.55 -5.81 5.38
CA ARG A 22 12.88 -5.95 3.96
C ARG A 22 13.03 -7.43 3.58
N ASN A 23 12.37 -7.86 2.50
CA ASN A 23 12.37 -9.25 2.03
C ASN A 23 12.03 -10.28 3.13
N SER A 24 11.21 -9.90 4.10
CA SER A 24 10.80 -10.78 5.21
C SER A 24 9.60 -11.66 4.87
N GLN A 25 8.94 -11.38 3.75
CA GLN A 25 7.74 -12.04 3.27
C GLN A 25 7.97 -12.68 1.90
N GLN A 26 7.04 -13.56 1.54
CA GLN A 26 6.93 -14.24 0.26
C GLN A 26 5.45 -14.60 0.05
N GLY A 27 5.09 -14.98 -1.16
CA GLY A 27 3.76 -15.37 -1.60
C GLY A 27 2.84 -14.19 -1.94
N PRO A 28 1.53 -14.47 -2.01
CA PRO A 28 0.52 -13.48 -2.33
C PRO A 28 0.16 -12.57 -1.15
N VAL A 29 -0.17 -11.31 -1.45
CA VAL A 29 -0.65 -10.30 -0.49
C VAL A 29 -1.88 -9.57 -1.05
N VAL A 30 -2.82 -9.26 -0.17
CA VAL A 30 -3.95 -8.39 -0.51
C VAL A 30 -3.61 -6.95 -0.14
N ILE A 31 -3.69 -6.05 -1.12
CA ILE A 31 -3.74 -4.61 -0.84
C ILE A 31 -5.20 -4.18 -0.86
N LEU A 32 -5.71 -3.84 0.32
CA LEU A 32 -7.10 -3.48 0.52
C LEU A 32 -7.25 -1.96 0.61
N ALA A 33 -7.86 -1.37 -0.41
CA ALA A 33 -8.25 0.04 -0.45
C ALA A 33 -9.77 0.20 -0.25
N SER A 34 -10.25 1.45 -0.24
CA SER A 34 -11.62 1.79 0.18
C SER A 34 -12.62 2.03 -0.95
N GLY A 35 -12.25 1.77 -2.20
CA GLY A 35 -13.14 1.97 -3.34
C GLY A 35 -14.42 1.14 -3.23
N ALA A 36 -15.52 1.66 -3.79
CA ALA A 36 -16.82 1.02 -3.76
C ALA A 36 -16.82 -0.42 -4.32
N SER A 37 -15.92 -0.76 -5.25
CA SER A 37 -15.81 -2.11 -5.79
C SER A 37 -15.42 -3.17 -4.76
N ALA A 38 -14.83 -2.78 -3.64
CA ALA A 38 -14.48 -3.71 -2.57
C ALA A 38 -15.72 -4.21 -1.78
N LYS A 39 -16.85 -3.51 -1.84
CA LYS A 39 -18.03 -3.77 -0.97
C LYS A 39 -18.53 -5.22 -1.00
N HIS A 40 -18.33 -5.92 -2.11
CA HIS A 40 -18.76 -7.31 -2.30
C HIS A 40 -17.59 -8.29 -2.39
N PHE A 41 -16.37 -7.86 -2.07
CA PHE A 41 -15.22 -8.74 -2.01
C PHE A 41 -15.35 -9.69 -0.80
N PRO A 42 -15.29 -11.02 -0.99
CA PRO A 42 -15.44 -11.97 0.11
C PRO A 42 -14.13 -12.07 0.91
N LEU A 43 -13.80 -11.03 1.67
CA LEU A 43 -12.52 -10.88 2.39
C LEU A 43 -12.19 -12.10 3.27
N GLY A 44 -13.20 -12.73 3.86
CA GLY A 44 -13.04 -13.94 4.67
C GLY A 44 -12.38 -15.12 3.95
N GLU A 45 -12.56 -15.26 2.63
CA GLU A 45 -11.91 -16.32 1.84
C GLU A 45 -10.41 -16.10 1.62
N PHE A 46 -9.94 -14.87 1.87
CA PHE A 46 -8.55 -14.44 1.71
C PHE A 46 -7.89 -14.13 3.06
N ALA A 47 -8.56 -14.41 4.19
CA ALA A 47 -8.08 -14.07 5.52
C ALA A 47 -6.80 -14.82 5.95
N HIS A 48 -6.44 -15.89 5.24
CA HIS A 48 -5.16 -16.61 5.43
C HIS A 48 -3.97 -15.88 4.80
N LEU A 49 -4.21 -14.89 3.93
CA LEU A 49 -3.16 -14.07 3.33
C LEU A 49 -2.83 -12.85 4.19
N PRO A 50 -1.60 -12.33 4.11
CA PRO A 50 -1.28 -10.99 4.60
C PRO A 50 -2.15 -9.93 3.91
N ILE A 51 -2.68 -9.01 4.71
CA ILE A 51 -3.50 -7.88 4.23
C ILE A 51 -2.83 -6.56 4.59
N ILE A 52 -2.52 -5.77 3.56
CA ILE A 52 -2.10 -4.37 3.71
C ILE A 52 -3.35 -3.50 3.58
N ALA A 53 -3.89 -3.06 4.70
CA ALA A 53 -5.00 -2.12 4.76
C ALA A 53 -4.51 -0.67 4.73
N MET A 54 -5.39 0.26 4.37
CA MET A 54 -5.06 1.68 4.31
C MET A 54 -6.27 2.58 4.56
N ASN A 55 -6.03 3.71 5.22
CA ASN A 55 -7.06 4.69 5.57
C ASN A 55 -8.34 4.00 6.10
N GLY A 56 -9.51 4.26 5.52
CA GLY A 56 -10.76 3.66 6.01
C GLY A 56 -11.02 2.24 5.53
N SER A 57 -10.12 1.59 4.78
CA SER A 57 -10.35 0.20 4.35
C SER A 57 -10.36 -0.80 5.51
N VAL A 58 -9.81 -0.40 6.66
CA VAL A 58 -9.91 -1.13 7.94
C VAL A 58 -11.36 -1.40 8.37
N ALA A 59 -12.33 -0.60 7.92
CA ALA A 59 -13.74 -0.85 8.21
C ALA A 59 -14.16 -2.28 7.80
N MET A 60 -13.66 -2.75 6.66
CA MET A 60 -13.97 -4.09 6.15
C MET A 60 -13.22 -5.20 6.89
N THR A 61 -11.96 -4.98 7.28
CA THR A 61 -11.21 -5.96 8.07
C THR A 61 -11.83 -6.11 9.45
N ALA A 62 -12.26 -5.00 10.06
CA ALA A 62 -12.95 -5.00 11.35
C ALA A 62 -14.30 -5.74 11.29
N GLU A 63 -15.10 -5.52 10.24
CA GLU A 63 -16.37 -6.24 10.02
C GLU A 63 -16.17 -7.76 9.96
N HIS A 64 -15.04 -8.23 9.44
CA HIS A 64 -14.72 -9.64 9.29
C HIS A 64 -13.86 -10.21 10.44
N GLY A 65 -13.52 -9.40 11.45
CA GLY A 65 -12.63 -9.82 12.55
C GLY A 65 -11.21 -10.14 12.10
N ILE A 66 -10.75 -9.58 10.98
CA ILE A 66 -9.41 -9.80 10.41
C ILE A 66 -8.48 -8.68 10.87
N LYS A 67 -7.29 -9.06 11.34
CA LYS A 67 -6.23 -8.10 11.70
C LYS A 67 -5.39 -7.77 10.46
N PRO A 68 -5.21 -6.49 10.09
CA PRO A 68 -4.29 -6.14 9.03
C PRO A 68 -2.85 -6.56 9.39
N PHE A 69 -2.18 -7.20 8.43
CA PHE A 69 -0.74 -7.49 8.52
C PHE A 69 0.08 -6.21 8.56
N PHE A 70 -0.34 -5.22 7.76
CA PHE A 70 0.11 -3.83 7.81
C PHE A 70 -1.08 -2.89 7.65
N TYR A 71 -1.02 -1.76 8.34
CA TYR A 71 -1.86 -0.61 8.05
C TYR A 71 -1.01 0.60 7.64
N VAL A 72 -1.33 1.18 6.49
CA VAL A 72 -0.62 2.32 5.91
C VAL A 72 -1.55 3.53 5.86
N CYS A 73 -1.12 4.66 6.41
CA CYS A 73 -1.89 5.91 6.35
C CYS A 73 -0.98 7.08 6.00
N THR A 74 -1.00 7.52 4.73
CA THR A 74 -0.20 8.69 4.32
C THR A 74 -1.00 9.99 4.31
N ASP A 75 -2.33 9.92 4.42
CA ASP A 75 -3.18 11.10 4.64
C ASP A 75 -3.07 11.55 6.10
N LYS A 76 -2.37 12.66 6.33
CA LYS A 76 -2.13 13.22 7.67
C LYS A 76 -3.42 13.70 8.34
N SER A 77 -4.47 14.01 7.57
CA SER A 77 -5.73 14.52 8.09
C SER A 77 -6.75 13.42 8.35
N PHE A 78 -6.48 12.18 7.93
CA PHE A 78 -7.41 11.06 8.10
C PHE A 78 -7.76 10.78 9.56
N CYS A 79 -6.80 10.90 10.49
CA CYS A 79 -7.06 10.71 11.93
C CYS A 79 -8.03 11.75 12.53
N GLN A 80 -8.17 12.91 11.89
CA GLN A 80 -9.11 13.96 12.29
C GLN A 80 -10.47 13.79 11.60
N GLN A 81 -10.46 13.35 10.34
CA GLN A 81 -11.66 13.17 9.52
C GLN A 81 -12.44 11.90 9.91
N GLN A 82 -11.72 10.82 10.21
CA GLN A 82 -12.26 9.49 10.50
C GLN A 82 -11.61 8.91 11.77
N PRO A 83 -11.76 9.55 12.94
CA PRO A 83 -11.03 9.18 14.16
C PRO A 83 -11.34 7.75 14.63
N ALA A 84 -12.59 7.29 14.52
CA ALA A 84 -12.97 5.93 14.93
C ALA A 84 -12.32 4.85 14.05
N LEU A 85 -12.25 5.07 12.74
CA LEU A 85 -11.57 4.15 11.82
C LEU A 85 -10.06 4.17 12.04
N PHE A 86 -9.48 5.36 12.22
CA PHE A 86 -8.04 5.46 12.52
C PHE A 86 -7.67 4.77 13.84
N ALA A 87 -8.48 4.96 14.90
CA ALA A 87 -8.27 4.27 16.18
C ALA A 87 -8.42 2.74 16.05
N THR A 88 -9.39 2.28 15.26
CA THR A 88 -9.56 0.85 14.93
C THR A 88 -8.32 0.29 14.23
N ALA A 89 -7.80 1.00 13.23
CA ALA A 89 -6.59 0.61 12.53
C ALA A 89 -5.37 0.52 13.45
N VAL A 90 -5.19 1.48 14.34
CA VAL A 90 -4.07 1.49 15.29
C VAL A 90 -4.16 0.33 16.27
N ARG A 91 -5.37 0.05 16.77
CA ARG A 91 -5.61 -1.03 17.74
C ARG A 91 -5.43 -2.42 17.15
N ASP A 92 -5.94 -2.64 15.94
CA ASP A 92 -6.14 -4.01 15.42
C ASP A 92 -5.04 -4.47 14.45
N SER A 93 -4.18 -3.57 13.97
CA SER A 93 -3.12 -3.91 13.02
C SER A 93 -1.87 -4.45 13.72
N GLU A 94 -1.25 -5.48 13.13
CA GLU A 94 0.01 -6.02 13.62
C GLU A 94 1.17 -5.04 13.45
N ARG A 95 1.15 -4.29 12.34
CA ARG A 95 2.19 -3.34 11.94
C ARG A 95 1.57 -2.05 11.43
N LEU A 96 2.16 -0.94 11.84
CA LEU A 96 1.75 0.39 11.43
C LEU A 96 2.83 1.02 10.58
N ALA A 97 2.44 1.64 9.48
CA ALA A 97 3.26 2.56 8.71
C ALA A 97 2.56 3.94 8.69
N LEU A 98 2.96 4.80 9.63
CA LEU A 98 2.37 6.13 9.83
C LEU A 98 3.45 7.21 9.81
N TRP A 99 3.04 8.47 9.67
CA TRP A 99 3.93 9.60 9.87
C TRP A 99 4.35 9.70 11.35
N PRO A 100 5.61 10.12 11.67
CA PRO A 100 6.06 10.35 13.05
C PRO A 100 5.10 11.20 13.89
N GLU A 101 4.50 12.23 13.28
CA GLU A 101 3.57 13.14 13.97
C GLU A 101 2.23 12.47 14.29
N GLN A 102 1.83 11.42 13.55
CA GLN A 102 0.64 10.63 13.88
C GLN A 102 0.93 9.69 15.05
N TYR A 103 2.12 9.09 15.12
CA TYR A 103 2.55 8.29 16.27
C TYR A 103 2.59 9.13 17.56
N ALA A 104 3.12 10.35 17.50
CA ALA A 104 3.19 11.24 18.65
C ALA A 104 1.81 11.61 19.24
N ARG A 105 0.73 11.39 18.49
CA ARG A 105 -0.65 11.79 18.86
C ARG A 105 -1.58 10.61 19.13
N THR A 106 -1.07 9.38 19.07
CA THR A 106 -1.89 8.18 19.14
C THR A 106 -1.33 7.23 20.18
N ASP A 107 -2.20 6.65 20.99
CA ASP A 107 -1.83 5.57 21.90
C ASP A 107 -1.73 4.26 21.09
N VAL A 108 -0.49 3.78 20.92
CA VAL A 108 -0.22 2.58 20.12
C VAL A 108 -0.06 1.38 21.06
N PRO A 109 -0.76 0.25 20.81
CA PRO A 109 -0.59 -0.94 21.62
C PRO A 109 0.87 -1.39 21.68
N ALA A 110 1.35 -1.76 22.88
CA ALA A 110 2.76 -2.09 23.11
C ALA A 110 3.30 -3.25 22.24
N HIS A 111 2.43 -4.09 21.68
CA HIS A 111 2.81 -5.23 20.84
C HIS A 111 2.83 -4.91 19.34
N THR A 112 2.41 -3.70 18.94
CA THR A 112 2.35 -3.29 17.54
C THR A 112 3.73 -2.84 17.06
N GLN A 113 4.14 -3.31 15.88
CA GLN A 113 5.40 -2.85 15.27
C GLN A 113 5.17 -1.54 14.52
N CYS A 114 6.04 -0.54 14.75
CA CYS A 114 5.87 0.81 14.22
C CYS A 114 6.97 1.16 13.24
N TYR A 115 6.58 1.53 12.01
CA TYR A 115 7.48 1.93 10.93
C TYR A 115 7.20 3.39 10.54
N ALA A 116 8.17 4.27 10.80
CA ALA A 116 8.03 5.70 10.53
C ALA A 116 8.12 6.00 9.03
N LEU A 117 7.04 6.53 8.47
CA LEU A 117 7.01 7.00 7.09
C LEU A 117 7.82 8.28 6.91
N HIS A 118 8.64 8.30 5.86
CA HIS A 118 9.31 9.51 5.38
C HIS A 118 9.37 9.52 3.84
N LYS A 119 9.43 10.71 3.24
CA LYS A 119 9.57 10.83 1.79
C LYS A 119 10.98 10.44 1.39
N ALA A 120 11.09 9.68 0.29
CA ALA A 120 12.36 9.45 -0.34
C ALA A 120 12.93 10.76 -0.89
N ASP A 121 14.26 10.88 -0.83
CA ASP A 121 14.97 11.97 -1.49
C ASP A 121 14.82 11.86 -3.01
N MET A 122 14.83 13.02 -3.64
CA MET A 122 14.76 13.12 -5.09
C MET A 122 16.08 12.61 -5.70
N PRO A 123 16.06 11.61 -6.59
CA PRO A 123 17.28 11.11 -7.20
C PRO A 123 17.97 12.21 -7.99
N SER A 124 19.27 12.39 -7.71
CA SER A 124 20.14 13.31 -8.42
C SER A 124 20.44 12.80 -9.84
N LEU A 125 20.80 13.72 -10.75
CA LEU A 125 21.21 13.33 -12.12
C LEU A 125 22.46 12.44 -12.11
N LEU A 126 23.28 12.50 -11.05
CA LEU A 126 24.50 11.70 -10.89
C LEU A 126 24.19 10.30 -10.33
N ASP A 127 23.03 10.10 -9.69
CA ASP A 127 22.65 8.81 -9.08
C ASP A 127 22.35 7.76 -10.16
N GLY A 128 21.91 8.20 -11.34
CA GLY A 128 21.74 7.35 -12.52
C GLY A 128 23.05 6.77 -13.07
N LEU A 129 24.21 7.34 -12.71
CA LEU A 129 25.55 6.85 -13.08
C LEU A 129 26.18 5.96 -11.99
N ARG A 130 25.67 5.99 -10.75
CA ARG A 130 26.27 5.34 -9.58
C ARG A 130 25.62 4.03 -9.16
N GLY A 131 24.65 3.51 -9.92
CA GLY A 131 24.08 2.19 -9.64
C GLY A 131 23.01 2.16 -8.54
N HIS A 132 22.33 3.26 -8.24
CA HIS A 132 21.17 3.26 -7.33
C HIS A 132 19.89 2.60 -7.92
N GLY A 133 20.02 1.84 -9.02
CA GLY A 133 18.91 1.07 -9.60
C GLY A 133 18.33 0.00 -8.67
N ASP A 134 19.02 -0.30 -7.57
CA ASP A 134 18.63 -1.32 -6.59
C ASP A 134 17.62 -0.81 -5.55
N SER A 135 17.66 0.48 -5.16
CA SER A 135 16.79 1.02 -4.10
C SER A 135 15.56 1.75 -4.61
N CYS A 136 15.57 2.29 -5.83
CA CYS A 136 14.39 2.88 -6.47
C CYS A 136 14.49 2.91 -8.00
N VAL A 137 13.36 3.05 -8.67
CA VAL A 137 13.30 3.34 -10.12
C VAL A 137 12.63 4.69 -10.36
N CYS A 138 13.14 5.43 -11.33
CA CYS A 138 12.79 6.83 -11.54
C CYS A 138 12.53 7.11 -13.00
N ASN A 139 11.62 8.05 -13.27
CA ASN A 139 11.36 8.47 -14.63
C ASN A 139 12.58 9.22 -15.20
N ARG A 140 13.25 8.58 -16.17
CA ARG A 140 14.44 9.13 -16.87
C ARG A 140 14.10 10.25 -17.85
N ALA A 141 12.82 10.52 -18.09
CA ALA A 141 12.38 11.57 -19.01
C ALA A 141 12.73 12.97 -18.43
N LEU A 142 13.81 13.57 -18.95
CA LEU A 142 14.44 14.82 -18.49
C LEU A 142 13.63 16.11 -18.75
N TRP A 143 12.37 15.99 -19.18
CA TRP A 143 11.60 17.11 -19.70
C TRP A 143 11.10 18.10 -18.63
N SER A 144 11.01 17.71 -17.35
CA SER A 144 10.69 18.66 -16.24
C SER A 144 11.06 18.16 -14.84
N LYS A 145 11.24 19.08 -13.88
CA LYS A 145 11.37 18.76 -12.43
C LYS A 145 10.19 17.92 -11.91
N ARG A 146 8.97 18.17 -12.41
CA ARG A 146 7.76 17.43 -12.02
C ARG A 146 7.80 16.00 -12.52
N SER A 147 8.25 15.78 -13.77
CA SER A 147 8.46 14.44 -14.35
C SER A 147 9.50 13.65 -13.55
N ARG A 148 10.58 14.30 -13.10
CA ARG A 148 11.62 13.67 -12.28
C ARG A 148 11.14 13.17 -10.92
N SER A 149 10.05 13.74 -10.37
CA SER A 149 9.45 13.30 -9.09
C SER A 149 8.55 12.07 -9.19
N ILE A 150 8.45 11.47 -10.37
CA ILE A 150 7.79 10.20 -10.60
C ILE A 150 8.84 9.10 -10.39
N ALA A 151 8.70 8.37 -9.29
CA ALA A 151 9.58 7.28 -8.92
C ALA A 151 8.81 6.20 -8.15
N PHE A 152 9.44 5.05 -7.95
CA PHE A 152 8.97 3.92 -7.16
C PHE A 152 10.11 3.45 -6.25
N SER A 153 9.87 3.39 -4.95
CA SER A 153 10.83 2.87 -3.99
C SER A 153 10.81 1.34 -3.99
N LYS A 154 11.97 0.73 -4.24
CA LYS A 154 12.21 -0.71 -4.06
C LYS A 154 12.68 -1.02 -2.65
N ASP A 155 13.10 0.00 -1.90
CA ASP A 155 13.58 -0.09 -0.53
C ASP A 155 13.07 1.10 0.29
N MET A 156 12.04 0.85 1.11
CA MET A 156 11.41 1.86 1.96
C MET A 156 12.28 2.31 3.14
N GLY A 157 13.46 1.69 3.38
CA GLY A 157 14.49 2.27 4.25
C GLY A 157 14.97 3.63 3.77
N HIS A 158 14.93 3.86 2.45
CA HIS A 158 15.23 5.15 1.82
C HIS A 158 13.98 6.02 1.60
N GLY A 159 12.82 5.63 2.14
CA GLY A 159 11.57 6.36 2.03
C GLY A 159 10.70 5.96 0.85
N PHE A 160 9.57 6.65 0.69
CA PHE A 160 8.56 6.33 -0.33
C PHE A 160 8.18 7.53 -1.20
N PHE A 161 7.57 7.23 -2.35
CA PHE A 161 6.94 8.20 -3.24
C PHE A 161 5.40 8.05 -3.18
N ASP A 162 4.62 9.10 -2.89
CA ASP A 162 3.16 8.92 -2.69
C ASP A 162 2.35 8.81 -3.98
N ALA A 163 2.86 9.34 -5.10
CA ALA A 163 2.11 9.46 -6.36
C ALA A 163 0.67 10.04 -6.22
N ARG A 164 0.34 10.70 -5.11
CA ARG A 164 -1.01 11.17 -4.75
C ARG A 164 -2.04 10.06 -4.49
N THR A 165 -1.63 8.84 -4.16
CA THR A 165 -2.53 7.77 -3.71
C THR A 165 -1.84 6.81 -2.73
N VAL A 166 -2.52 6.49 -1.62
CA VAL A 166 -1.97 5.56 -0.60
C VAL A 166 -1.74 4.16 -1.18
N ALA A 167 -2.52 3.76 -2.18
CA ALA A 167 -2.36 2.48 -2.86
C ALA A 167 -0.96 2.34 -3.51
N TYR A 168 -0.38 3.43 -4.00
CA TYR A 168 0.96 3.41 -4.59
C TYR A 168 2.06 3.28 -3.53
N VAL A 169 1.81 3.74 -2.30
CA VAL A 169 2.69 3.52 -1.15
C VAL A 169 2.60 2.07 -0.69
N ALA A 170 1.39 1.51 -0.63
CA ALA A 170 1.18 0.10 -0.31
C ALA A 170 1.84 -0.84 -1.33
N LEU A 171 1.87 -0.48 -2.61
CA LEU A 171 2.59 -1.22 -3.65
C LEU A 171 4.12 -1.23 -3.41
N GLN A 172 4.70 -0.09 -3.03
CA GLN A 172 6.12 -0.01 -2.65
C GLN A 172 6.40 -0.83 -1.40
N LEU A 173 5.48 -0.83 -0.43
CA LEU A 173 5.59 -1.65 0.77
C LEU A 173 5.53 -3.14 0.45
N ALA A 174 4.60 -3.56 -0.40
CA ALA A 174 4.49 -4.96 -0.82
C ALA A 174 5.79 -5.46 -1.48
N TYR A 175 6.34 -4.65 -2.39
CA TYR A 175 7.62 -4.94 -3.03
C TYR A 175 8.78 -5.00 -2.01
N HIS A 176 8.88 -3.99 -1.13
CA HIS A 176 9.91 -3.92 -0.08
C HIS A 176 9.90 -5.14 0.84
N LEU A 177 8.71 -5.65 1.17
CA LEU A 177 8.53 -6.81 2.03
C LEU A 177 8.90 -8.13 1.34
N GLY A 178 8.96 -8.17 0.00
CA GLY A 178 9.33 -9.35 -0.79
C GLY A 178 8.17 -10.21 -1.30
N PHE A 179 6.93 -9.71 -1.25
CA PHE A 179 5.79 -10.44 -1.85
C PHE A 179 5.92 -10.54 -3.37
N GLU A 180 5.61 -11.68 -3.97
CA GLU A 180 5.69 -11.84 -5.43
C GLU A 180 4.35 -11.62 -6.15
N GLU A 181 3.20 -11.78 -5.47
CA GLU A 181 1.88 -11.64 -6.10
C GLU A 181 1.01 -10.64 -5.31
N VAL A 182 0.56 -9.57 -5.95
CA VAL A 182 -0.25 -8.53 -5.30
C VAL A 182 -1.67 -8.53 -5.85
N LEU A 183 -2.65 -8.70 -4.97
CA LEU A 183 -4.09 -8.61 -5.28
C LEU A 183 -4.64 -7.25 -4.83
N LEU A 184 -4.94 -6.37 -5.78
CA LEU A 184 -5.53 -5.06 -5.51
C LEU A 184 -7.05 -5.16 -5.38
N VAL A 185 -7.57 -4.80 -4.21
CA VAL A 185 -9.01 -4.80 -3.89
C VAL A 185 -9.45 -3.38 -3.53
N GLY A 186 -10.51 -2.88 -4.15
CA GLY A 186 -11.02 -1.52 -3.89
C GLY A 186 -10.13 -0.39 -4.42
N VAL A 187 -9.24 -0.67 -5.38
CA VAL A 187 -8.37 0.32 -6.02
C VAL A 187 -9.07 0.87 -7.26
N ASP A 188 -10.22 1.50 -7.05
CA ASP A 188 -11.04 2.06 -8.14
C ASP A 188 -10.35 3.27 -8.78
N LEU A 189 -9.74 4.12 -7.95
CA LEU A 189 -9.16 5.41 -8.31
C LEU A 189 -10.16 6.36 -9.01
N ASP A 190 -11.45 6.11 -8.83
CA ASP A 190 -12.56 6.94 -9.29
C ASP A 190 -13.17 7.67 -8.09
N GLN A 191 -13.05 9.00 -8.09
CA GLN A 191 -13.56 9.84 -7.02
C GLN A 191 -15.09 9.93 -7.01
N SER A 192 -15.76 9.70 -8.16
CA SER A 192 -17.20 9.88 -8.30
C SER A 192 -18.03 8.80 -7.59
N VAL A 193 -17.44 7.62 -7.38
CA VAL A 193 -18.13 6.46 -6.77
C VAL A 193 -18.00 6.44 -5.24
N GLY A 194 -17.11 7.28 -4.68
CA GLY A 194 -16.91 7.39 -3.24
C GLY A 194 -16.21 6.18 -2.61
N ARG A 195 -16.21 6.13 -1.28
CA ARG A 195 -15.61 5.05 -0.49
C ARG A 195 -16.70 4.17 0.12
N PHE A 196 -16.47 2.86 0.21
CA PHE A 196 -17.52 1.93 0.67
C PHE A 196 -17.99 2.18 2.11
N TYR A 197 -17.18 2.84 2.94
CA TYR A 197 -17.50 3.15 4.34
C TYR A 197 -18.16 4.52 4.54
N GLU A 198 -18.29 5.33 3.47
CA GLU A 198 -18.97 6.61 3.51
C GLU A 198 -20.44 6.40 3.08
N ASP A 199 -21.38 6.63 4.00
CA ASP A 199 -22.82 6.43 3.78
C ASP A 199 -23.58 7.72 3.43
N GLY A 200 -22.85 8.83 3.27
CA GLY A 200 -23.39 10.15 2.99
C GLY A 200 -24.01 10.87 4.19
N GLN A 201 -24.06 10.24 5.37
CA GLN A 201 -24.60 10.82 6.60
C GLN A 201 -23.48 11.33 7.54
N GLY A 202 -22.26 10.80 7.38
CA GLY A 202 -21.07 11.18 8.15
C GLY A 202 -20.08 12.11 7.43
N PRO A 203 -18.97 12.49 8.10
CA PRO A 203 -17.90 13.25 7.48
C PRO A 203 -17.29 12.47 6.31
N SER A 204 -17.09 13.13 5.17
CA SER A 204 -16.37 12.56 4.02
C SER A 204 -14.92 13.04 4.01
N SER A 205 -13.99 12.13 3.76
CA SER A 205 -12.59 12.50 3.60
C SER A 205 -12.39 13.18 2.23
N PRO A 206 -11.67 14.33 2.14
CA PRO A 206 -11.32 14.94 0.87
C PRO A 206 -10.65 13.94 -0.08
N CYS A 207 -10.90 14.13 -1.38
CA CYS A 207 -10.36 13.27 -2.43
C CYS A 207 -9.89 14.18 -3.57
N GLY A 208 -8.66 13.94 -4.06
CA GLY A 208 -8.05 14.71 -5.14
C GLY A 208 -7.55 13.82 -6.28
N LEU A 209 -8.17 12.66 -6.47
CA LEU A 209 -7.72 11.67 -7.44
C LEU A 209 -7.81 12.22 -8.87
N ASP A 210 -8.92 12.85 -9.23
CA ASP A 210 -9.13 13.39 -10.58
C ASP A 210 -8.14 14.50 -10.91
N GLN A 211 -7.87 15.39 -9.94
CA GLN A 211 -6.92 16.49 -10.09
C GLN A 211 -5.47 16.01 -10.31
N HIS A 212 -5.16 14.78 -9.89
CA HIS A 212 -3.82 14.23 -9.91
C HIS A 212 -3.65 13.04 -10.83
N TRP A 213 -4.72 12.60 -11.50
CA TRP A 213 -4.74 11.42 -12.37
C TRP A 213 -3.65 11.48 -13.45
N ASP A 214 -3.77 12.43 -14.38
CA ASP A 214 -2.85 12.52 -15.52
C ASP A 214 -1.46 13.01 -15.15
N SER A 215 -1.35 13.75 -14.04
CA SER A 215 -0.10 14.43 -13.68
C SER A 215 0.78 13.67 -12.69
N ARG A 216 0.24 12.68 -11.96
CA ARG A 216 0.94 11.92 -10.92
C ARG A 216 0.58 10.44 -10.92
N ILE A 217 -0.69 10.10 -10.76
CA ILE A 217 -1.12 8.72 -10.49
C ILE A 217 -0.85 7.82 -11.69
N LEU A 218 -1.41 8.15 -12.86
CA LEU A 218 -1.25 7.34 -14.06
C LEU A 218 0.21 7.27 -14.53
N PRO A 219 0.99 8.37 -14.57
CA PRO A 219 2.41 8.29 -14.89
C PRO A 219 3.23 7.42 -13.93
N SER A 220 2.94 7.44 -12.62
CA SER A 220 3.59 6.59 -11.63
C SER A 220 3.25 5.12 -11.82
N LEU A 221 1.98 4.79 -12.08
CA LEU A 221 1.57 3.42 -12.41
C LEU A 221 2.22 2.91 -13.70
N LYS A 222 2.34 3.76 -14.74
CA LYS A 222 3.08 3.43 -15.97
C LYS A 222 4.56 3.14 -15.71
N LEU A 223 5.21 3.91 -14.83
CA LEU A 223 6.60 3.66 -14.45
C LEU A 223 6.74 2.31 -13.75
N MET A 224 5.89 2.04 -12.76
CA MET A 224 5.90 0.78 -12.02
C MET A 224 5.66 -0.42 -12.94
N ALA A 225 4.63 -0.37 -13.78
CA ALA A 225 4.30 -1.45 -14.72
C ALA A 225 5.46 -1.77 -15.67
N ARG A 226 6.25 -0.77 -16.06
CA ARG A 226 7.38 -0.95 -16.99
C ARG A 226 8.67 -1.42 -16.32
N GLU A 227 8.97 -0.95 -15.11
CA GLU A 227 10.30 -1.08 -14.48
C GLU A 227 10.33 -1.96 -13.22
N VAL A 228 9.16 -2.34 -12.69
CA VAL A 228 9.04 -3.06 -11.41
C VAL A 228 8.26 -4.36 -11.57
N VAL A 229 7.14 -4.32 -12.29
CA VAL A 229 6.39 -5.56 -12.60
C VAL A 229 7.27 -6.46 -13.47
N SER A 230 7.41 -7.71 -13.06
CA SER A 230 8.30 -8.70 -13.67
C SER A 230 7.83 -10.12 -13.34
N GLU A 231 8.60 -11.14 -13.75
CA GLU A 231 8.36 -12.55 -13.38
C GLU A 231 8.55 -12.85 -11.88
N HIS A 232 9.02 -11.88 -11.10
CA HIS A 232 9.22 -11.99 -9.65
C HIS A 232 8.30 -11.05 -8.86
N PHE A 233 7.50 -10.22 -9.53
CA PHE A 233 6.59 -9.28 -8.89
C PHE A 233 5.40 -8.98 -9.82
N HIS A 234 4.28 -9.65 -9.55
CA HIS A 234 3.03 -9.55 -10.29
C HIS A 234 2.01 -8.72 -9.51
N VAL A 235 1.21 -7.93 -10.24
CA VAL A 235 0.14 -7.11 -9.66
C VAL A 235 -1.13 -7.33 -10.46
N TYR A 236 -2.22 -7.66 -9.79
CA TYR A 236 -3.53 -7.88 -10.40
C TYR A 236 -4.58 -7.00 -9.74
N ASN A 237 -5.57 -6.61 -10.54
CA ASN A 237 -6.64 -5.74 -10.08
C ASN A 237 -7.98 -6.48 -10.07
N LEU A 238 -8.59 -6.61 -8.89
CA LEU A 238 -9.93 -7.18 -8.74
C LEU A 238 -11.03 -6.11 -8.86
N SER A 239 -10.64 -4.84 -8.93
CA SER A 239 -11.56 -3.72 -9.02
C SER A 239 -11.99 -3.53 -10.48
N ALA A 240 -13.10 -4.17 -10.87
CA ALA A 240 -13.58 -4.21 -12.26
C ALA A 240 -13.77 -2.80 -12.86
N THR A 241 -14.28 -1.87 -12.04
CA THR A 241 -14.54 -0.46 -12.39
C THR A 241 -13.32 0.44 -12.24
N SER A 242 -12.14 -0.10 -11.94
CA SER A 242 -10.92 0.70 -11.78
C SER A 242 -10.56 1.46 -13.04
N ARG A 243 -10.16 2.72 -12.84
CA ARG A 243 -9.59 3.59 -13.88
C ARG A 243 -8.20 3.14 -14.34
N ILE A 244 -7.55 2.20 -13.62
CA ILE A 244 -6.28 1.64 -14.06
C ILE A 244 -6.52 0.84 -15.35
N PRO A 245 -5.82 1.17 -16.44
CA PRO A 245 -5.91 0.40 -17.68
C PRO A 245 -5.42 -1.04 -17.49
N ALA A 246 -6.13 -2.01 -18.08
CA ALA A 246 -5.84 -3.44 -17.91
C ALA A 246 -4.49 -3.84 -18.52
N GLU A 247 -3.99 -3.08 -19.49
CA GLU A 247 -2.67 -3.25 -20.06
C GLU A 247 -1.52 -2.84 -19.12
N LEU A 248 -1.80 -2.03 -18.09
CA LEU A 248 -0.81 -1.68 -17.07
C LEU A 248 -0.85 -2.63 -15.88
N ILE A 249 -2.06 -2.98 -15.43
CA ILE A 249 -2.29 -3.93 -14.34
C ILE A 249 -3.47 -4.83 -14.75
N PRO A 250 -3.24 -6.12 -15.05
CA PRO A 250 -4.27 -7.04 -15.49
C PRO A 250 -5.44 -7.11 -14.51
N LYS A 251 -6.66 -7.04 -15.04
CA LYS A 251 -7.87 -7.28 -14.26
C LYS A 251 -8.11 -8.78 -14.14
N VAL A 252 -8.37 -9.26 -12.93
CA VAL A 252 -8.63 -10.68 -12.67
C VAL A 252 -10.01 -10.87 -12.05
N THR A 253 -10.63 -11.98 -12.39
CA THR A 253 -11.87 -12.43 -11.75
C THR A 253 -11.60 -12.94 -10.33
N LEU A 254 -12.66 -13.04 -9.52
CA LEU A 254 -12.56 -13.64 -8.19
C LEU A 254 -12.05 -15.10 -8.25
N SER A 255 -12.44 -15.88 -9.26
CA SER A 255 -11.96 -17.26 -9.43
C SER A 255 -10.45 -17.30 -9.71
N GLN A 256 -9.93 -16.43 -10.56
CA GLN A 256 -8.49 -16.31 -10.79
C GLN A 256 -7.76 -15.83 -9.53
N ALA A 257 -8.33 -14.87 -8.81
CA ALA A 257 -7.75 -14.40 -7.55
C ALA A 257 -7.66 -15.51 -6.49
N ARG A 258 -8.68 -16.36 -6.36
CA ARG A 258 -8.66 -17.54 -5.49
C ARG A 258 -7.53 -18.50 -5.85
N HIS A 259 -7.29 -18.71 -7.15
CA HIS A 259 -6.19 -19.55 -7.62
C HIS A 259 -4.83 -18.95 -7.24
N ILE A 260 -4.62 -17.65 -7.51
CA ILE A 260 -3.39 -16.93 -7.13
C ILE A 260 -3.18 -16.96 -5.61
N ALA A 261 -4.26 -16.79 -4.84
CA ALA A 261 -4.25 -16.80 -3.37
C ALA A 261 -4.08 -18.20 -2.75
N GLY A 262 -4.07 -19.27 -3.55
CA GLY A 262 -4.04 -20.65 -3.04
C GLY A 262 -5.25 -20.99 -2.16
N CYS A 263 -6.41 -20.35 -2.38
CA CYS A 263 -7.63 -20.69 -1.67
C CYS A 263 -8.05 -22.13 -2.02
N ALA A 264 -8.56 -22.88 -1.03
CA ALA A 264 -9.17 -24.18 -1.31
C ALA A 264 -10.34 -23.99 -2.29
N MET A 265 -10.31 -24.70 -3.42
CA MET A 265 -11.47 -24.76 -4.32
C MET A 265 -12.50 -25.66 -3.65
N ASN A 266 -13.56 -25.06 -3.10
CA ASN A 266 -14.75 -25.78 -2.65
C ASN A 266 -15.56 -26.28 -3.85
#